data_AF-A0A1C6INK7-F1
#
_entry.id   AF-A0A1C6INK7-F1
#
_cell.length_a   1.000
_cell.length_b   1.000
_cell.length_c   1.000
_cell.angle_alpha   90.00
_cell.angle_beta   90.00
_cell.angle_gamma   90.00
#
_symmetry.space_group_name_H-M   'P 1'
#
loop_
_entity.id
_entity.type
_entity.pdbx_description
1 polymer ?
#
loop_
_entity_poly.entity_id
_entity_poly.type
_entity_poly.pdbx_seq_one_letter_code
_entity_poly.pdbx_strand_id
1 'polypeptide(L)'
;MSIKETSISSDSRAASKHRTYITILETYVAILGTILGLVFTWSQLRISQNEDDRSRRAEPLSYTLEAVNTHYQYDIQQEGVAMSIPAPSLRLHVTHGSLSSITAISFDGSAFHELSDLPILDRWEGCTVDVTMPAESLIVDGNLVYDYFFLFLQPTEGENQLDLICNTISLDTQEVQTSIFHPIALAQLSYLADSPQKELLLVYNALLNDFKGLGLL
;
A
#
# COMPACT_ATOMS: atom_id res chain seq x y z
N MET A 1 45.02 88.43 33.45
CA MET A 1 44.74 87.97 32.07
C MET A 1 44.36 86.50 32.18
N SER A 2 43.12 86.21 31.78
CA SER A 2 42.40 84.95 32.02
C SER A 2 42.75 83.93 30.93
N ILE A 3 42.97 82.67 31.30
CA ILE A 3 42.79 81.55 30.37
C ILE A 3 41.91 80.52 31.07
N LYS A 4 40.68 80.45 30.57
CA LYS A 4 39.60 79.55 30.97
C LYS A 4 39.83 78.25 30.20
N GLU A 5 40.18 77.17 30.87
CA GLU A 5 40.15 75.84 30.27
C GLU A 5 38.70 75.43 30.05
N THR A 6 38.28 75.42 28.80
CA THR A 6 37.01 74.86 28.33
C THR A 6 37.07 73.34 28.34
N SER A 7 36.33 72.73 29.27
CA SER A 7 35.97 71.31 29.24
C SER A 7 34.94 71.06 28.14
N ILE A 8 35.40 70.72 26.94
CA ILE A 8 34.55 70.18 25.87
C ILE A 8 35.06 68.77 25.59
N SER A 9 34.36 67.74 26.09
CA SER A 9 34.36 66.36 25.56
C SER A 9 33.93 65.36 26.65
N SER A 10 32.62 65.25 26.90
CA SER A 10 32.08 64.09 27.64
C SER A 10 30.68 63.68 27.14
N ASP A 11 29.84 64.62 26.70
CA ASP A 11 28.45 64.31 26.29
C ASP A 11 28.30 63.60 24.93
N SER A 12 29.18 63.87 23.96
CA SER A 12 29.05 63.27 22.61
C SER A 12 29.40 61.78 22.55
N ARG A 13 30.25 61.28 23.47
CA ARG A 13 30.64 59.86 23.54
C ARG A 13 29.57 58.99 24.21
N ALA A 14 28.83 59.52 25.18
CA ALA A 14 27.76 58.78 25.85
C ALA A 14 26.55 58.56 24.92
N ALA A 15 26.14 59.61 24.20
CA ALA A 15 25.06 59.53 23.21
C ALA A 15 25.41 58.61 22.02
N SER A 16 26.65 58.65 21.55
CA SER A 16 27.17 57.74 20.50
C SER A 16 27.12 56.28 20.94
N LYS A 17 27.63 55.95 22.13
CA LYS A 17 27.62 54.57 22.65
C LYS A 17 26.21 54.03 22.84
N HIS A 18 25.29 54.84 23.36
CA HIS A 18 23.90 54.45 23.56
C HIS A 18 23.19 54.18 22.22
N ARG A 19 23.44 55.01 21.20
CA ARG A 19 22.87 54.84 19.87
C ARG A 19 23.40 53.59 19.16
N THR A 20 24.70 53.27 19.33
CA THR A 20 25.31 52.03 18.85
C THR A 20 24.77 50.80 19.58
N TYR A 21 24.49 50.89 20.89
CA TYR A 21 23.90 49.79 21.66
C TYR A 21 22.47 49.46 21.21
N ILE A 22 21.67 50.49 20.92
CA ILE A 22 20.29 50.32 20.41
C ILE A 22 20.30 49.65 19.03
N THR A 23 21.18 50.08 18.11
CA THR A 23 21.29 49.48 16.77
C THR A 23 21.79 48.04 16.80
N ILE A 24 22.70 47.72 17.71
CA ILE A 24 23.16 46.33 17.93
C ILE A 24 22.00 45.48 18.47
N LEU A 25 21.24 45.98 19.44
CA LEU A 25 20.08 45.28 19.99
C LEU A 25 19.01 45.03 18.93
N GLU A 26 18.69 46.02 18.10
CA GLU A 26 17.76 45.91 16.97
C GLU A 26 18.23 44.84 15.96
N THR A 27 19.53 44.80 15.68
CA THR A 27 20.12 43.78 14.80
C THR A 27 19.99 42.38 15.39
N TYR A 28 20.25 42.21 16.69
CA TYR A 28 20.07 40.91 17.35
C TYR A 28 18.60 40.47 17.39
N VAL A 29 17.66 41.40 17.63
CA VAL A 29 16.22 41.12 17.59
C VAL A 29 15.78 40.72 16.18
N ALA A 30 16.29 41.39 15.14
CA ALA A 30 16.01 41.03 13.74
C ALA A 30 16.56 39.64 13.37
N ILE A 31 17.80 39.32 13.79
CA ILE A 31 18.40 37.99 13.58
C ILE A 31 17.59 36.91 14.30
N LEU A 32 17.24 37.15 15.57
CA LEU A 32 16.45 36.21 16.36
C LEU A 32 15.06 35.98 15.75
N GLY A 33 14.39 37.04 15.31
CA GLY A 33 13.10 36.96 14.62
C GLY A 33 13.18 36.19 13.30
N THR A 34 14.26 36.36 12.54
CA THR A 34 14.49 35.64 11.29
C THR A 34 14.73 34.15 11.54
N ILE A 35 15.52 33.78 12.56
CA ILE A 35 15.75 32.38 12.94
C ILE A 35 14.45 31.73 13.41
N LEU A 36 13.68 32.40 14.26
CA LEU A 36 12.36 31.92 14.72
C LEU A 36 11.38 31.75 13.56
N GLY A 37 11.35 32.70 12.62
CA GLY A 37 10.54 32.61 11.41
C GLY A 37 10.90 31.39 10.57
N LEU A 38 12.20 31.16 10.32
CA LEU A 38 12.68 30.00 9.58
C LEU A 38 12.31 28.68 10.28
N VAL A 39 12.53 28.56 11.60
CA VAL A 39 12.18 27.36 12.37
C VAL A 39 10.67 27.09 12.33
N PHE A 40 9.86 28.14 12.45
CA PHE A 40 8.40 28.02 12.38
C PHE A 40 7.94 27.56 10.99
N THR A 41 8.45 28.17 9.92
CA THR A 41 8.15 27.75 8.54
C THR A 41 8.61 26.32 8.27
N TRP A 42 9.76 25.91 8.80
CA TRP A 42 10.25 24.53 8.67
C TRP A 42 9.37 23.53 9.42
N SER A 43 8.88 23.91 10.61
CA SER A 43 7.93 23.08 11.37
C SER A 43 6.61 22.93 10.63
N GLN A 44 6.08 24.02 10.05
CA GLN A 44 4.85 23.98 9.24
C GLN A 44 5.02 23.13 7.98
N LEU A 45 6.17 23.23 7.30
CA LEU A 45 6.50 22.38 6.15
C LEU A 45 6.51 20.90 6.55
N ARG A 46 7.14 20.56 7.68
CA ARG A 46 7.20 19.18 8.18
C ARG A 46 5.82 18.64 8.56
N ILE A 47 4.96 19.48 9.13
CA ILE A 47 3.57 19.11 9.46
C ILE A 47 2.78 18.88 8.18
N SER A 48 2.86 19.79 7.21
CA SER A 48 2.21 19.66 5.90
C SER A 48 2.65 18.40 5.17
N GLN A 49 3.96 18.10 5.14
CA GLN A 49 4.47 16.88 4.52
C GLN A 49 3.93 15.62 5.21
N ASN A 50 3.83 15.63 6.54
CA ASN A 50 3.29 14.50 7.28
C ASN A 50 1.76 14.37 7.12
N GLU A 51 1.07 15.48 6.91
CA GLU A 51 -0.37 15.54 6.65
C GLU A 51 -0.71 15.11 5.22
N ASP A 52 0.14 15.45 4.24
CA ASP A 52 0.07 14.95 2.87
C ASP A 52 0.35 13.44 2.82
N ASP A 53 1.40 12.98 3.52
CA ASP A 53 1.71 11.55 3.64
C ASP A 53 0.56 10.81 4.34
N ARG A 54 -0.07 11.40 5.37
CA ARG A 54 -1.24 10.82 6.03
C ARG A 54 -2.47 10.83 5.13
N SER A 55 -2.69 11.89 4.36
CA SER A 55 -3.80 11.98 3.42
C SER A 55 -3.69 10.91 2.34
N ARG A 56 -2.47 10.68 1.82
CA ARG A 56 -2.17 9.58 0.89
C ARG A 56 -2.33 8.21 1.53
N ARG A 57 -1.94 8.04 2.80
CA ARG A 57 -2.17 6.78 3.54
C ARG A 57 -3.66 6.50 3.80
N ALA A 58 -4.46 7.55 3.97
CA ALA A 58 -5.91 7.45 4.17
C ALA A 58 -6.71 7.33 2.85
N GLU A 59 -6.05 7.38 1.69
CA GLU A 59 -6.71 7.06 0.42
C GLU A 59 -7.16 5.60 0.41
N PRO A 60 -8.35 5.29 -0.12
CA PRO A 60 -8.78 3.91 -0.29
C PRO A 60 -7.73 3.12 -1.09
N LEU A 61 -7.36 1.94 -0.57
CA LEU A 61 -6.43 1.04 -1.24
C LEU A 61 -6.97 0.69 -2.64
N SER A 62 -6.14 0.86 -3.66
CA SER A 62 -6.47 0.46 -5.02
C SER A 62 -5.25 -0.16 -5.70
N TYR A 63 -5.44 -1.30 -6.36
CA TYR A 63 -4.37 -2.04 -7.02
C TYR A 63 -4.85 -2.64 -8.34
N THR A 64 -3.89 -2.99 -9.20
CA THR A 64 -4.10 -3.72 -10.44
C THR A 64 -3.29 -5.01 -10.42
N LEU A 65 -3.80 -6.06 -11.08
CA LEU A 65 -3.08 -7.31 -11.31
C LEU A 65 -2.85 -7.49 -12.81
N GLU A 66 -1.60 -7.71 -13.20
CA GLU A 66 -1.22 -8.02 -14.57
C GLU A 66 -0.68 -9.44 -14.64
N ALA A 67 -1.20 -10.25 -15.56
CA ALA A 67 -0.66 -11.58 -15.80
C ALA A 67 0.74 -11.48 -16.43
N VAL A 68 1.73 -12.02 -15.73
CA VAL A 68 3.11 -12.15 -16.20
C VAL A 68 3.33 -13.57 -16.67
N ASN A 69 3.70 -13.71 -17.94
CA ASN A 69 4.06 -15.01 -18.49
C ASN A 69 5.46 -15.40 -18.01
N THR A 70 5.51 -16.32 -17.05
CA THR A 70 6.76 -16.86 -16.49
C THR A 70 7.29 -18.07 -17.24
N HIS A 71 6.56 -18.56 -18.26
CA HIS A 71 6.79 -19.82 -18.97
C HIS A 71 6.77 -21.07 -18.07
N TYR A 72 6.38 -20.94 -16.80
CA TYR A 72 6.16 -22.08 -15.93
C TYR A 72 4.85 -22.78 -16.30
N GLN A 73 4.81 -24.07 -16.03
CA GLN A 73 3.63 -24.90 -16.22
C GLN A 73 3.41 -25.75 -14.97
N TYR A 74 2.14 -26.00 -14.66
CA TYR A 74 1.74 -26.96 -13.64
C TYR A 74 1.47 -28.31 -14.29
N ASP A 75 2.06 -29.35 -13.72
CA ASP A 75 1.70 -30.73 -14.04
C ASP A 75 0.53 -31.14 -13.14
N ILE A 76 -0.67 -31.24 -13.71
CA ILE A 76 -1.88 -31.66 -12.98
C ILE A 76 -2.33 -33.03 -13.50
N GLN A 77 -3.00 -33.81 -12.64
CA GLN A 77 -3.63 -35.05 -13.06
C GLN A 77 -5.14 -34.86 -13.12
N GLN A 78 -5.71 -34.96 -14.32
CA GLN A 78 -7.16 -34.92 -14.54
C GLN A 78 -7.61 -36.28 -15.07
N GLU A 79 -8.55 -36.93 -14.40
CA GLU A 79 -9.12 -38.23 -14.81
C GLU A 79 -8.07 -39.32 -15.15
N GLY A 80 -6.90 -39.26 -14.49
CA GLY A 80 -5.79 -40.19 -14.73
C GLY A 80 -4.89 -39.85 -15.92
N VAL A 81 -5.14 -38.73 -16.60
CA VAL A 81 -4.27 -38.15 -17.63
C VAL A 81 -3.43 -37.05 -17.00
N ALA A 82 -2.10 -37.17 -17.10
CA ALA A 82 -1.19 -36.10 -16.75
C ALA A 82 -1.22 -35.04 -17.85
N MET A 83 -1.43 -33.79 -17.46
CA MET A 83 -1.51 -32.66 -18.36
C MET A 83 -0.70 -31.49 -17.81
N SER A 84 -0.11 -30.72 -18.71
CA SER A 84 0.68 -29.54 -18.38
C SER A 84 -0.10 -28.29 -18.77
N ILE A 85 -0.42 -27.45 -17.78
CA ILE A 85 -1.18 -26.20 -17.95
C ILE A 85 -0.31 -24.98 -17.61
N PRO A 86 -0.53 -23.81 -18.21
CA PRO A 86 0.20 -22.59 -17.84
C PRO A 86 0.08 -22.25 -16.35
N ALA A 87 1.20 -21.85 -15.74
CA ALA A 87 1.27 -21.38 -14.37
C ALA A 87 1.28 -19.84 -14.33
N PRO A 88 0.13 -19.17 -14.21
CA PRO A 88 0.09 -17.72 -14.21
C PRO A 88 0.79 -17.14 -12.98
N SER A 89 1.68 -16.18 -13.22
CA SER A 89 2.16 -15.28 -12.17
C SER A 89 1.45 -13.95 -12.34
N LEU A 90 1.08 -13.31 -11.23
CA LEU A 90 0.37 -12.03 -11.26
C LEU A 90 1.24 -10.95 -10.64
N ARG A 91 1.50 -9.90 -11.41
CA ARG A 91 2.15 -8.68 -10.93
C ARG A 91 1.12 -7.76 -10.30
N LEU A 92 1.20 -7.61 -8.99
CA LEU A 92 0.44 -6.64 -8.23
C LEU A 92 1.10 -5.28 -8.30
N HIS A 93 0.34 -4.27 -8.74
CA HIS A 93 0.75 -2.87 -8.77
C HIS A 93 -0.23 -2.03 -7.95
N VAL A 94 0.25 -1.44 -6.86
CA VAL A 94 -0.54 -0.55 -6.01
C VAL A 94 -0.63 0.82 -6.68
N THR A 95 -1.85 1.26 -6.99
CA THR A 95 -2.10 2.55 -7.65
C THR A 95 -2.39 3.66 -6.64
N HIS A 96 -3.10 3.34 -5.54
CA HIS A 96 -3.45 4.29 -4.48
C HIS A 96 -3.39 3.62 -3.12
N GLY A 97 -3.14 4.42 -2.07
CA GLY A 97 -2.94 3.94 -0.71
C GLY A 97 -1.57 3.31 -0.48
N SER A 98 -1.39 2.68 0.67
CA SER A 98 -0.14 1.99 1.03
C SER A 98 -0.45 0.70 1.77
N LEU A 99 0.35 -0.33 1.53
CA LEU A 99 0.25 -1.63 2.19
C LEU A 99 1.30 -1.75 3.30
N SER A 100 0.94 -2.42 4.38
CA SER A 100 1.88 -2.89 5.41
C SER A 100 2.31 -4.33 5.13
N SER A 101 1.40 -5.14 4.58
CA SER A 101 1.70 -6.52 4.17
C SER A 101 0.76 -6.97 3.06
N ILE A 102 1.19 -8.02 2.36
CA ILE A 102 0.39 -8.77 1.40
C ILE A 102 0.59 -10.23 1.76
N THR A 103 -0.49 -11.01 1.79
CA THR A 103 -0.44 -12.45 2.01
C THR A 103 -1.25 -13.13 0.93
N ALA A 104 -0.64 -14.07 0.20
CA ALA A 104 -1.36 -14.91 -0.75
C ALA A 104 -1.73 -16.23 -0.06
N ILE A 105 -2.98 -16.67 -0.21
CA ILE A 105 -3.56 -17.81 0.49
C ILE A 105 -4.24 -18.72 -0.52
N SER A 106 -3.91 -20.00 -0.55
CA SER A 106 -4.73 -21.03 -1.16
C SER A 106 -5.60 -21.67 -0.09
N PHE A 107 -6.90 -21.81 -0.39
CA PHE A 107 -7.86 -22.44 0.48
C PHE A 107 -8.93 -23.13 -0.36
N ASP A 108 -9.06 -24.46 -0.21
CA ASP A 108 -10.02 -25.28 -0.96
C ASP A 108 -11.33 -25.54 -0.19
N GLY A 109 -11.51 -24.90 0.96
CA GLY A 109 -12.59 -25.19 1.91
C GLY A 109 -12.20 -26.12 3.05
N SER A 110 -11.03 -26.77 2.97
CA SER A 110 -10.56 -27.75 3.95
C SER A 110 -9.12 -27.56 4.39
N ALA A 111 -8.22 -27.27 3.45
CA ALA A 111 -6.80 -27.08 3.66
C ALA A 111 -6.42 -25.61 3.41
N PHE A 112 -5.59 -25.06 4.28
CA PHE A 112 -5.12 -23.69 4.23
C PHE A 112 -3.62 -23.67 3.95
N HIS A 113 -3.24 -23.03 2.85
CA HIS A 113 -1.86 -22.90 2.41
C HIS A 113 -1.53 -21.41 2.25
N GLU A 114 -0.51 -20.95 2.94
CA GLU A 114 -0.06 -19.56 2.88
C GLU A 114 1.27 -19.47 2.15
N LEU A 115 1.40 -18.51 1.23
CA LEU A 115 2.68 -18.18 0.64
C LEU A 115 3.44 -17.27 1.61
N SER A 116 4.43 -17.82 2.31
CA SER A 116 5.29 -17.05 3.21
C SER A 116 6.24 -16.15 2.40
N ASP A 117 6.41 -14.91 2.87
CA ASP A 117 7.38 -13.91 2.40
C ASP A 117 7.07 -13.16 1.09
N LEU A 118 5.93 -12.46 1.04
CA LEU A 118 5.80 -11.31 0.13
C LEU A 118 6.52 -10.09 0.72
N PRO A 119 7.25 -9.29 -0.09
CA PRO A 119 8.11 -8.23 0.44
C PRO A 119 7.28 -7.17 1.18
N ILE A 120 7.68 -6.86 2.42
CA ILE A 120 7.14 -5.75 3.20
C ILE A 120 7.89 -4.47 2.80
N LEU A 121 7.16 -3.47 2.30
CA LEU A 121 7.74 -2.18 1.91
C LEU A 121 7.06 -1.05 2.69
N ASP A 122 7.83 -0.06 3.15
CA ASP A 122 7.29 1.12 3.85
C ASP A 122 6.58 2.10 2.89
N ARG A 123 6.81 1.96 1.57
CA ARG A 123 6.21 2.78 0.50
C ARG A 123 5.93 1.91 -0.72
N TRP A 124 4.65 1.83 -1.10
CA TRP A 124 4.18 0.98 -2.21
C TRP A 124 3.84 1.73 -3.50
N GLU A 125 3.91 3.07 -3.49
CA GLU A 125 3.66 3.89 -4.68
C GLU A 125 4.63 3.47 -5.80
N GLY A 126 4.10 2.86 -6.87
CA GLY A 126 4.87 2.36 -8.01
C GLY A 126 5.64 1.05 -7.77
N CYS A 127 5.38 0.33 -6.67
CA CYS A 127 5.98 -0.97 -6.41
C CYS A 127 5.26 -2.08 -7.17
N THR A 128 6.03 -3.05 -7.64
CA THR A 128 5.52 -4.24 -8.34
C THR A 128 5.92 -5.48 -7.56
N VAL A 129 4.96 -6.35 -7.26
CA VAL A 129 5.20 -7.63 -6.60
C VAL A 129 4.61 -8.73 -7.46
N ASP A 130 5.46 -9.67 -7.88
CA ASP A 130 5.02 -10.84 -8.63
C ASP A 130 4.58 -11.91 -7.64
N VAL A 131 3.30 -12.27 -7.69
CA VAL A 131 2.66 -13.29 -6.87
C VAL A 131 2.44 -14.53 -7.73
N THR A 132 3.08 -15.63 -7.36
CA THR A 132 2.87 -16.94 -7.99
C THR A 132 2.47 -17.93 -6.91
N MET A 133 1.18 -18.22 -6.81
CA MET A 133 0.69 -19.29 -5.94
C MET A 133 0.79 -20.61 -6.69
N PRO A 134 1.44 -21.66 -6.15
CA PRO A 134 1.37 -23.00 -6.73
C PRO A 134 -0.08 -23.47 -6.87
N ALA A 135 -0.35 -24.32 -7.85
CA ALA A 135 -1.68 -24.88 -8.07
C ALA A 135 -2.06 -25.86 -6.94
N GLU A 136 -2.63 -25.32 -5.86
CA GLU A 136 -3.11 -26.06 -4.71
C GLU A 136 -4.65 -26.19 -4.73
N SER A 137 -5.36 -25.16 -5.19
CA SER A 137 -6.82 -25.12 -5.29
C SER A 137 -7.26 -25.00 -6.75
N LEU A 138 -7.76 -26.10 -7.32
CA LEU A 138 -8.21 -26.17 -8.71
C LEU A 138 -9.65 -26.68 -8.81
N ILE A 139 -10.45 -26.04 -9.64
CA ILE A 139 -11.74 -26.58 -10.09
C ILE A 139 -11.63 -26.83 -11.59
N VAL A 140 -12.07 -28.00 -12.05
CA VAL A 140 -12.04 -28.34 -13.47
C VAL A 140 -13.46 -28.58 -13.98
N ASP A 141 -13.83 -27.87 -15.04
CA ASP A 141 -15.15 -27.98 -15.68
C ASP A 141 -14.97 -28.10 -17.20
N GLY A 142 -15.05 -29.35 -17.68
CA GLY A 142 -14.83 -29.69 -19.07
C GLY A 142 -13.44 -29.25 -19.55
N ASN A 143 -13.42 -28.24 -20.42
CA ASN A 143 -12.20 -27.72 -21.07
C ASN A 143 -11.58 -26.51 -20.33
N LEU A 144 -12.16 -26.10 -19.20
CA LEU A 144 -11.70 -24.96 -18.43
C LEU A 144 -11.15 -25.42 -17.08
N VAL A 145 -10.00 -24.90 -16.70
CA VAL A 145 -9.43 -25.02 -15.37
C VAL A 145 -9.51 -23.68 -14.67
N TYR A 146 -10.05 -23.68 -13.45
CA TYR A 146 -10.14 -22.52 -12.57
C TYR A 146 -9.11 -22.69 -11.46
N ASP A 147 -7.98 -22.02 -11.61
CA ASP A 147 -6.95 -21.90 -10.59
C ASP A 147 -7.23 -20.64 -9.76
N TYR A 148 -7.34 -20.79 -8.44
CA TYR A 148 -7.74 -19.67 -7.59
C TYR A 148 -6.98 -19.61 -6.28
N PHE A 149 -6.84 -18.39 -5.78
CA PHE A 149 -6.24 -18.09 -4.50
C PHE A 149 -6.79 -16.75 -3.97
N PHE A 150 -6.51 -16.45 -2.72
CA PHE A 150 -6.95 -15.24 -2.04
C PHE A 150 -5.76 -14.32 -1.79
N LEU A 151 -5.99 -13.02 -1.94
CA LEU A 151 -5.07 -11.98 -1.51
C LEU A 151 -5.62 -11.32 -0.27
N PHE A 152 -4.92 -11.46 0.83
CA PHE A 152 -5.15 -10.69 2.05
C PHE A 152 -4.21 -9.48 2.05
N LEU A 153 -4.81 -8.30 2.06
CA LEU A 153 -4.15 -7.02 1.91
C LEU A 153 -4.33 -6.24 3.21
N GLN A 154 -3.22 -5.89 3.85
CA GLN A 154 -3.24 -5.09 5.08
C GLN A 154 -2.75 -3.68 4.75
N PRO A 155 -3.63 -2.68 4.60
CA PRO A 155 -3.21 -1.31 4.37
C PRO A 155 -2.49 -0.75 5.60
N THR A 156 -1.66 0.28 5.42
CA THR A 156 -1.00 0.99 6.53
C THR A 156 -2.02 1.73 7.39
N GLU A 157 -3.07 2.27 6.77
CA GLU A 157 -4.21 2.90 7.42
C GLU A 157 -5.49 2.41 6.72
N GLY A 158 -6.50 1.98 7.47
CA GLY A 158 -7.77 1.47 6.91
C GLY A 158 -8.12 0.06 7.39
N GLU A 159 -9.19 -0.50 6.81
CA GLU A 159 -9.61 -1.87 7.05
C GLU A 159 -8.87 -2.83 6.13
N ASN A 160 -8.57 -4.03 6.64
CA ASN A 160 -7.96 -5.08 5.83
C ASN A 160 -8.93 -5.54 4.75
N GLN A 161 -8.39 -6.02 3.64
CA GLN A 161 -9.15 -6.49 2.50
C GLN A 161 -8.76 -7.93 2.18
N LEU A 162 -9.77 -8.75 1.87
CA LEU A 162 -9.59 -10.08 1.32
C LEU A 162 -10.26 -10.08 -0.05
N ASP A 163 -9.52 -10.43 -1.09
CA ASP A 163 -10.04 -10.57 -2.45
C ASP A 163 -9.75 -11.98 -2.99
N LEU A 164 -10.70 -12.53 -3.75
CA LEU A 164 -10.53 -13.79 -4.46
C LEU A 164 -10.00 -13.52 -5.86
N ILE A 165 -8.89 -14.16 -6.22
CA ILE A 165 -8.29 -14.12 -7.55
C ILE A 165 -8.55 -15.45 -8.23
N CYS A 166 -9.07 -15.41 -9.46
CA CYS A 166 -9.35 -16.60 -10.25
C CYS A 166 -8.74 -16.48 -11.64
N ASN A 167 -7.90 -17.45 -11.99
CA ASN A 167 -7.33 -17.64 -13.30
C ASN A 167 -8.13 -18.73 -14.01
N THR A 168 -8.86 -18.33 -15.05
CA THR A 168 -9.53 -19.27 -15.96
C THR A 168 -8.57 -19.63 -17.08
N ILE A 169 -8.26 -20.91 -17.20
CA ILE A 169 -7.30 -21.46 -18.16
C ILE A 169 -8.06 -22.34 -19.14
N SER A 170 -7.98 -21.99 -20.42
CA SER A 170 -8.52 -22.82 -21.51
C SER A 170 -7.54 -23.92 -21.86
N LEU A 171 -7.96 -25.18 -21.80
CA LEU A 171 -7.08 -26.31 -22.08
C LEU A 171 -6.77 -26.46 -23.57
N ASP A 172 -7.70 -26.07 -24.46
CA ASP A 172 -7.50 -26.10 -25.91
C ASP A 172 -6.52 -25.02 -26.40
N THR A 173 -6.67 -23.80 -25.87
CA THR A 173 -5.93 -22.62 -26.37
C THR A 173 -4.74 -22.25 -25.49
N GLN A 174 -4.66 -22.79 -24.27
CA GLN A 174 -3.72 -22.38 -23.23
C GLN A 174 -3.79 -20.88 -22.87
N GLU A 175 -4.90 -20.22 -23.20
CA GLU A 175 -5.14 -18.84 -22.82
C GLU A 175 -5.54 -18.75 -21.35
N VAL A 176 -4.99 -17.75 -20.66
CA VAL A 176 -5.29 -17.48 -19.25
C VAL A 176 -6.00 -16.14 -19.14
N GLN A 177 -7.15 -16.16 -18.47
CA GLN A 177 -7.92 -14.97 -18.12
C GLN A 177 -8.02 -14.84 -16.60
N THR A 178 -7.51 -13.73 -16.06
CA THR A 178 -7.57 -13.43 -14.63
C THR A 178 -8.79 -12.56 -14.30
N SER A 179 -9.51 -12.94 -13.24
CA SER A 179 -10.65 -12.20 -12.69
C SER A 179 -10.45 -11.96 -11.20
N ILE A 180 -10.89 -10.80 -10.71
CA ILE A 180 -10.82 -10.41 -9.31
C ILE A 180 -12.24 -10.32 -8.76
N PHE A 181 -12.50 -11.01 -7.65
CA PHE A 181 -13.77 -11.01 -6.96
C PHE A 181 -13.64 -10.33 -5.60
N HIS A 182 -14.24 -9.15 -5.49
CA HIS A 182 -14.37 -8.39 -4.25
C HIS A 182 -15.54 -8.91 -3.40
N PRO A 183 -15.63 -8.53 -2.11
CA PRO A 183 -16.71 -9.00 -1.23
C PRO A 183 -18.13 -8.75 -1.77
N ILE A 184 -18.31 -7.71 -2.59
CA ILE A 184 -19.60 -7.42 -3.24
C ILE A 184 -20.05 -8.52 -4.22
N ALA A 185 -19.13 -9.34 -4.75
CA ALA A 185 -19.46 -10.48 -5.61
C ALA A 185 -20.32 -11.52 -4.86
N LEU A 186 -20.19 -11.60 -3.53
CA LEU A 186 -20.99 -12.53 -2.71
C LEU A 186 -22.49 -12.21 -2.72
N ALA A 187 -22.88 -10.98 -3.09
CA ALA A 187 -24.29 -10.62 -3.26
C ALA A 187 -24.98 -11.42 -4.38
N GLN A 188 -24.21 -12.00 -5.30
CA GLN A 188 -24.73 -12.79 -6.42
C GLN A 188 -24.98 -14.26 -6.05
N LEU A 189 -24.44 -14.72 -4.92
CA LEU A 189 -24.34 -16.14 -4.57
C LEU A 189 -25.70 -16.87 -4.55
N SER A 190 -26.77 -16.20 -4.09
CA SER A 190 -28.13 -16.74 -4.07
C SER A 190 -28.79 -16.87 -5.45
N TYR A 191 -28.25 -16.20 -6.47
CA TYR A 191 -28.82 -16.15 -7.82
C TYR A 191 -28.05 -17.01 -8.83
N LEU A 192 -26.89 -17.54 -8.44
CA LEU A 192 -26.09 -18.39 -9.30
C LEU A 192 -26.65 -19.82 -9.34
N ALA A 193 -26.72 -20.36 -10.56
CA ALA A 193 -26.88 -21.79 -10.77
C ALA A 193 -25.65 -22.55 -10.24
N ASP A 194 -25.79 -23.86 -10.08
CA ASP A 194 -24.65 -24.71 -9.68
C ASP A 194 -23.61 -24.69 -10.81
N SER A 195 -22.52 -23.98 -10.56
CA SER A 195 -21.44 -23.69 -11.50
C SER A 195 -20.11 -23.53 -10.75
N PRO A 196 -18.96 -23.63 -11.44
CA PRO A 196 -17.64 -23.38 -10.83
C PRO A 196 -17.57 -22.03 -10.13
N GLN A 197 -18.19 -21.00 -10.71
CA GLN A 197 -18.25 -19.67 -10.11
C GLN A 197 -18.98 -19.68 -8.75
N LYS A 198 -20.08 -20.43 -8.62
CA LYS A 198 -20.81 -20.53 -7.35
C LYS A 198 -19.97 -21.24 -6.29
N GLU A 199 -19.25 -22.30 -6.66
CA GLU A 199 -18.34 -23.02 -5.77
C GLU A 199 -17.21 -22.11 -5.27
N LEU A 200 -16.56 -21.36 -6.16
CA LEU A 200 -15.55 -20.37 -5.79
C LEU A 200 -16.08 -19.33 -4.79
N LEU A 201 -17.26 -18.78 -5.04
CA LEU A 201 -17.86 -17.78 -4.14
C LEU A 201 -18.31 -18.38 -2.80
N LEU A 202 -18.66 -19.67 -2.76
CA LEU A 202 -18.94 -20.37 -1.50
C LEU A 202 -17.69 -20.52 -0.65
N VAL A 203 -16.57 -20.94 -1.25
CA VAL A 203 -15.27 -21.03 -0.56
C VAL A 203 -14.82 -19.65 -0.08
N TYR A 204 -14.98 -18.63 -0.93
CA TYR A 204 -14.67 -17.26 -0.57
C TYR A 204 -15.52 -16.76 0.61
N ASN A 205 -16.83 -17.01 0.60
CA ASN A 205 -17.69 -16.63 1.71
C ASN A 205 -17.30 -17.36 3.01
N ALA A 206 -16.91 -18.63 2.95
CA ALA A 206 -16.44 -19.37 4.12
C ALA A 206 -15.20 -18.71 4.72
N LEU A 207 -14.15 -18.49 3.91
CA LEU A 207 -12.89 -17.89 4.37
C LEU A 207 -13.10 -16.45 4.88
N LEU A 208 -13.93 -15.66 4.20
CA LEU A 208 -14.26 -14.30 4.62
C LEU A 208 -14.93 -14.27 6.00
N ASN A 209 -15.85 -15.21 6.27
CA ASN A 209 -16.52 -15.28 7.57
C ASN A 209 -15.58 -15.76 8.67
N ASP A 210 -14.67 -16.69 8.38
CA ASP A 210 -13.64 -17.12 9.32
C ASP A 210 -12.72 -15.95 9.70
N PHE A 211 -12.27 -15.17 8.72
CA PHE A 211 -11.41 -14.00 8.95
C PHE A 211 -12.12 -12.92 9.77
N LYS A 212 -13.40 -12.66 9.49
CA LYS A 212 -14.23 -11.76 10.32
C LYS A 212 -14.41 -12.29 11.74
N GLY A 213 -14.64 -13.59 11.90
CA GLY A 213 -14.74 -14.25 13.21
C GLY A 213 -13.46 -14.13 14.05
N LEU A 214 -12.31 -14.06 13.37
CA LEU A 214 -10.99 -13.85 13.99
C LEU A 214 -10.65 -12.35 14.20
N GLY A 215 -11.47 -11.42 13.73
CA GLY A 215 -11.21 -9.97 13.81
C GLY A 215 -10.08 -9.51 12.88
N LEU A 216 -9.83 -10.24 11.79
CA LEU A 216 -8.83 -9.89 10.76
C LEU A 216 -9.41 -8.98 9.67
N LEU A 217 -10.73 -8.87 9.58
CA LEU A 217 -11.50 -8.05 8.64
C LEU A 217 -12.58 -7.26 9.38
#